data_AF-A0A7W0GDA0-F1
#
_entry.id   AF-A0A7W0GDA0-F1
#
_cell.length_a   1.000
_cell.length_b   1.000
_cell.length_c   1.000
_cell.angle_alpha   90.00
_cell.angle_beta   90.00
_cell.angle_gamma   90.00
#
_symmetry.space_group_name_H-M   'P 1'
#
loop_
_entity.id
_entity.type
_entity.pdbx_description
1 polymer ?
#
loop_
_entity_poly.entity_id
_entity_poly.type
_entity_poly.pdbx_seq_one_letter_code
_entity_poly.pdbx_strand_id
1 'polypeptide(L)'
;MLAQLDAIAPQLPARQVAVVRERLVAVLGTRTGRIPMSARLAARLAGTPFDAHRLDLLSSLVAELERSAPLPRPDLERHGSWRPFFEAYFSNYIEGTEFGVEEARRIVLEDVVPAGRPRDAHDVTATHRLIVDPVTAAGTPTTPEELLDIARARHAVLMAARPDKRPGMFKATPNFVGSHRFVEPGLLEGTLRKGFVFMSRLTDPLHRAVAIMFLMTECHPFDDGNGRVARLLANAELSRAGQVRLIIPTVFRNNYLAALSGTSRGFGQGQSLISVLQFAQAWTAAIDWTTYEGACADLGRSNAFEDPVLAEASGRRLRLPS
;
A
#
# COMPACT_ATOMS: atom_id res chain seq x y z
N MET A 1 -10.38 -32.59 -14.82
CA MET A 1 -11.30 -32.80 -13.68
C MET A 1 -12.16 -34.06 -13.82
N LEU A 2 -13.04 -34.22 -14.83
CA LEU A 2 -13.82 -35.47 -14.97
C LEU A 2 -12.94 -36.71 -15.18
N ALA A 3 -11.96 -36.65 -16.08
CA ALA A 3 -11.01 -37.76 -16.28
C ALA A 3 -10.14 -38.08 -15.04
N GLN A 4 -9.90 -37.07 -14.18
CA GLN A 4 -9.19 -37.29 -12.90
C GLN A 4 -10.10 -37.93 -11.86
N LEU A 5 -11.39 -37.58 -11.84
CA LEU A 5 -12.40 -38.27 -11.03
C LEU A 5 -12.56 -39.72 -11.49
N ASP A 6 -12.57 -39.99 -12.79
CA ASP A 6 -12.64 -41.34 -13.35
C ASP A 6 -11.44 -42.21 -12.95
N ALA A 7 -10.24 -41.62 -12.89
CA ALA A 7 -9.03 -42.32 -12.46
C ALA A 7 -9.05 -42.76 -10.98
N ILE A 8 -9.74 -42.01 -10.10
CA ILE A 8 -9.81 -42.30 -8.66
C ILE A 8 -11.14 -42.93 -8.23
N ALA A 9 -12.15 -42.93 -9.10
CA ALA A 9 -13.49 -43.44 -8.82
C ALA A 9 -13.54 -44.89 -8.30
N PRO A 10 -12.69 -45.84 -8.77
CA PRO A 10 -12.70 -47.22 -8.25
C PRO A 10 -12.32 -47.33 -6.77
N GLN A 11 -11.69 -46.30 -6.19
CA GLN A 11 -11.20 -46.29 -4.80
C GLN A 11 -12.13 -45.53 -3.85
N LEU A 12 -13.26 -45.01 -4.34
CA LEU A 12 -14.16 -44.13 -3.58
C LEU A 12 -15.59 -44.69 -3.54
N PRO A 13 -16.39 -44.34 -2.51
CA PRO A 13 -17.79 -44.75 -2.44
C PRO A 13 -18.59 -44.26 -3.64
N ALA A 14 -19.26 -45.18 -4.35
CA ALA A 14 -19.98 -44.89 -5.60
C ALA A 14 -20.99 -43.73 -5.48
N ARG A 15 -21.67 -43.60 -4.34
CA ARG A 15 -22.62 -42.50 -4.07
C ARG A 15 -21.93 -41.13 -4.04
N GLN A 16 -20.73 -41.05 -3.46
CA GLN A 16 -19.97 -39.79 -3.40
C GLN A 16 -19.38 -39.44 -4.76
N VAL A 17 -18.89 -40.43 -5.50
CA VAL A 17 -18.42 -40.26 -6.88
C VAL A 17 -19.55 -39.76 -7.77
N ALA A 18 -20.76 -40.30 -7.63
CA ALA A 18 -21.94 -39.85 -8.38
C ALA A 18 -22.30 -38.38 -8.07
N VAL A 19 -22.32 -37.97 -6.80
CA VAL A 19 -22.59 -36.58 -6.40
C VAL A 19 -21.52 -35.61 -6.91
N VAL A 20 -20.24 -35.98 -6.83
CA VAL A 20 -19.14 -35.15 -7.34
C VAL A 20 -19.17 -35.09 -8.87
N ARG A 21 -19.46 -36.21 -9.55
CA ARG A 21 -19.63 -36.27 -11.01
C ARG A 21 -20.78 -35.39 -11.45
N GLU A 22 -21.94 -35.48 -10.80
CA GLU A 22 -23.12 -34.66 -11.10
C GLU A 22 -22.81 -33.17 -10.95
N ARG A 23 -22.11 -32.78 -9.87
CA ARG A 23 -21.67 -31.39 -9.67
C ARG A 23 -20.63 -30.95 -10.70
N LEU A 24 -19.67 -31.81 -11.06
CA LEU A 24 -18.68 -31.50 -12.10
C LEU A 24 -19.33 -31.42 -13.48
N VAL A 25 -20.30 -32.28 -13.79
CA VAL A 25 -21.09 -32.24 -15.03
C VAL A 25 -21.99 -31.00 -15.04
N ALA A 26 -22.56 -30.58 -13.91
CA ALA A 26 -23.29 -29.32 -13.84
C ALA A 26 -22.38 -28.10 -14.04
N VAL A 27 -21.15 -28.15 -13.52
CA VAL A 27 -20.13 -27.09 -13.68
C VAL A 27 -19.51 -27.08 -15.08
N LEU A 28 -19.35 -28.24 -15.73
CA LEU A 28 -18.70 -28.38 -17.04
C LEU A 28 -19.70 -28.42 -18.21
N GLY A 29 -20.93 -28.87 -17.96
CA GLY A 29 -22.03 -29.02 -18.92
C GLY A 29 -22.99 -27.83 -18.98
N THR A 30 -22.69 -26.72 -18.29
CA THR A 30 -23.43 -25.46 -18.39
C THR A 30 -23.11 -24.73 -19.69
N ARG A 31 -23.57 -25.32 -20.81
CA ARG A 31 -23.71 -24.65 -22.10
C ARG A 31 -25.14 -24.76 -22.65
N THR A 32 -26.18 -24.76 -21.81
CA THR A 32 -27.61 -24.63 -22.24
C THR A 32 -28.59 -24.24 -21.11
N GLY A 33 -28.18 -23.42 -20.13
CA GLY A 33 -29.15 -22.95 -19.12
C GLY A 33 -28.55 -21.97 -18.11
N ARG A 34 -29.12 -20.76 -18.05
CA ARG A 34 -28.73 -19.65 -17.17
C ARG A 34 -28.95 -20.02 -15.69
N ILE A 35 -27.93 -20.58 -15.05
CA ILE A 35 -27.69 -20.34 -13.62
C ILE A 35 -26.74 -19.14 -13.54
N PRO A 36 -26.99 -18.10 -12.74
CA PRO A 36 -26.03 -17.00 -12.58
C PRO A 36 -24.72 -17.57 -12.03
N MET A 37 -23.68 -17.63 -12.88
CA MET A 37 -22.34 -17.98 -12.43
C MET A 37 -21.93 -16.97 -11.35
N SER A 38 -21.45 -17.46 -10.20
CA SER A 38 -20.91 -16.56 -9.19
C SER A 38 -19.75 -15.76 -9.79
N ALA A 39 -19.61 -14.49 -9.40
CA ALA A 39 -18.54 -13.63 -9.92
C ALA A 39 -17.14 -14.24 -9.76
N ARG A 40 -16.95 -15.08 -8.73
CA ARG A 40 -15.73 -15.86 -8.47
C ARG A 40 -15.51 -16.95 -9.52
N LEU A 41 -16.54 -17.75 -9.81
CA LEU A 41 -16.46 -18.81 -10.82
C LEU A 41 -16.28 -18.22 -12.23
N ALA A 42 -16.98 -17.12 -12.53
CA ALA A 42 -16.83 -16.39 -13.79
C ALA A 42 -15.41 -15.86 -13.98
N ALA A 43 -14.83 -15.21 -12.97
CA ALA A 43 -13.47 -14.69 -13.06
C ALA A 43 -12.41 -15.80 -13.19
N ARG A 44 -12.62 -16.93 -12.49
CA ARG A 44 -11.71 -18.08 -12.60
C ARG A 44 -11.76 -18.72 -14.00
N LEU A 45 -12.96 -18.84 -14.59
CA LEU A 45 -13.13 -19.32 -15.97
C LEU A 45 -12.62 -18.32 -17.01
N ALA A 46 -12.69 -17.02 -16.71
CA ALA A 46 -12.13 -15.94 -17.54
C ALA A 46 -10.62 -15.73 -17.34
N GLY A 47 -9.94 -16.57 -16.54
CA GLY A 47 -8.49 -16.48 -16.31
C GLY A 47 -8.04 -15.32 -15.42
N THR A 48 -8.94 -14.64 -14.72
CA THR A 48 -8.65 -13.49 -13.83
C THR A 48 -9.13 -13.73 -12.39
N PRO A 49 -8.73 -14.85 -11.74
CA PRO A 49 -9.15 -15.13 -10.38
C PRO A 49 -8.65 -14.05 -9.41
N PHE A 50 -9.38 -13.85 -8.32
CA PHE A 50 -9.14 -12.78 -7.36
C PHE A 50 -9.43 -13.24 -5.93
N ASP A 51 -8.87 -12.55 -4.96
CA ASP A 51 -9.14 -12.75 -3.54
C ASP A 51 -10.35 -11.91 -3.13
N ALA A 52 -11.49 -12.59 -3.00
CA ALA A 52 -12.74 -11.93 -2.68
C ALA A 52 -12.78 -11.38 -1.25
N HIS A 53 -12.11 -12.01 -0.29
CA HIS A 53 -12.13 -11.52 1.09
C HIS A 53 -11.43 -10.15 1.17
N ARG A 54 -10.30 -9.98 0.46
CA ARG A 54 -9.60 -8.69 0.42
C ARG A 54 -10.40 -7.62 -0.32
N LEU A 55 -11.12 -8.01 -1.37
CA LEU A 55 -12.04 -7.11 -2.06
C LEU A 55 -13.23 -6.70 -1.19
N ASP A 56 -13.75 -7.58 -0.33
CA ASP A 56 -14.83 -7.26 0.60
C ASP A 56 -14.36 -6.23 1.65
N LEU A 57 -13.14 -6.39 2.19
CA LEU A 57 -12.51 -5.41 3.09
C LEU A 57 -12.33 -4.04 2.42
N LEU A 58 -11.79 -4.02 1.20
CA LEU A 58 -11.61 -2.78 0.44
C LEU A 58 -12.96 -2.13 0.11
N SER A 59 -13.96 -2.91 -0.30
CA SER A 59 -15.30 -2.41 -0.60
C SER A 59 -15.92 -1.74 0.62
N SER A 60 -15.77 -2.35 1.80
CA SER A 60 -16.21 -1.77 3.06
C SER A 60 -15.50 -0.45 3.39
N LEU A 61 -14.18 -0.38 3.19
CA LEU A 61 -13.41 0.86 3.37
C LEU A 61 -13.86 1.94 2.39
N VAL A 62 -14.04 1.61 1.12
CA VAL A 62 -14.51 2.58 0.11
C VAL A 62 -15.89 3.10 0.45
N ALA A 63 -16.81 2.25 0.93
CA ALA A 63 -18.13 2.68 1.36
C ALA A 63 -18.07 3.65 2.56
N GLU A 64 -17.11 3.46 3.47
CA GLU A 64 -16.90 4.39 4.58
C GLU A 64 -16.29 5.73 4.10
N LEU A 65 -15.35 5.67 3.16
CA LEU A 65 -14.78 6.86 2.52
C LEU A 65 -15.85 7.66 1.77
N GLU A 66 -16.77 7.01 1.06
CA GLU A 66 -17.89 7.69 0.37
C GLU A 66 -18.83 8.42 1.33
N ARG A 67 -18.98 7.93 2.57
CA ARG A 67 -19.79 8.58 3.62
C ARG A 67 -19.03 9.63 4.42
N SER A 68 -17.70 9.61 4.37
CA SER A 68 -16.85 10.55 5.10
C SER A 68 -16.87 11.90 4.40
N ALA A 69 -16.95 12.99 5.18
CA ALA A 69 -16.85 14.33 4.62
C ALA A 69 -15.42 14.57 4.10
N PRO A 70 -15.23 15.03 2.85
CA PRO A 70 -13.94 15.48 2.36
C PRO A 70 -13.34 16.57 3.25
N LEU A 71 -12.02 16.50 3.49
CA LEU A 71 -11.27 17.53 4.21
C LEU A 71 -10.10 18.01 3.35
N PRO A 72 -10.34 18.87 2.33
CA PRO A 72 -9.30 19.36 1.46
C PRO A 72 -8.20 20.08 2.25
N ARG A 73 -6.95 19.80 1.87
CA ARG A 73 -5.74 20.47 2.37
C ARG A 73 -4.89 20.87 1.16
N PRO A 74 -5.21 22.00 0.50
CA PRO A 74 -4.45 22.47 -0.65
C PRO A 74 -2.97 22.64 -0.31
N ASP A 75 -2.13 22.20 -1.24
CA ASP A 75 -0.68 22.33 -1.19
C ASP A 75 -0.30 23.75 -1.66
N LEU A 76 -0.46 24.74 -0.77
CA LEU A 76 -0.08 26.11 -1.07
C LEU A 76 1.45 26.17 -1.23
N GLU A 77 2.00 27.02 -2.09
CA GLU A 77 3.43 27.13 -2.45
C GLU A 77 4.45 27.30 -1.28
N ARG A 78 3.99 27.22 -0.04
CA ARG A 78 4.75 27.19 1.22
C ARG A 78 5.48 25.88 1.49
N HIS A 79 5.35 24.86 0.66
CA HIS A 79 6.00 23.58 0.91
C HIS A 79 7.38 23.54 0.30
N GLY A 80 8.30 24.17 1.03
CA GLY A 80 9.69 24.36 0.66
C GLY A 80 10.48 23.10 0.34
N SER A 81 11.70 23.34 -0.14
CA SER A 81 12.61 22.37 -0.76
C SER A 81 12.90 21.12 0.07
N TRP A 82 12.59 21.12 1.36
CA TRP A 82 12.99 20.06 2.29
C TRP A 82 11.94 18.97 2.53
N ARG A 83 10.66 19.20 2.20
CA ARG A 83 9.61 18.18 2.40
C ARG A 83 9.91 16.85 1.70
N PRO A 84 10.34 16.82 0.41
CA PRO A 84 10.67 15.57 -0.27
C PRO A 84 11.74 14.74 0.46
N PHE A 85 12.75 15.41 1.03
CA PHE A 85 13.79 14.76 1.82
C PHE A 85 13.20 14.08 3.06
N PHE A 86 12.39 14.79 3.85
CA PHE A 86 11.79 14.22 5.05
C PHE A 86 10.75 13.13 4.74
N GLU A 87 10.00 13.25 3.65
CA GLU A 87 9.11 12.18 3.18
C GLU A 87 9.91 10.91 2.87
N ALA A 88 11.03 11.03 2.14
CA ALA A 88 11.90 9.90 1.85
C ALA A 88 12.51 9.31 3.12
N TYR A 89 13.02 10.16 4.02
CA TYR A 89 13.60 9.76 5.30
C TYR A 89 12.62 8.92 6.13
N PHE A 90 11.45 9.48 6.46
CA PHE A 90 10.49 8.80 7.32
C PHE A 90 9.88 7.57 6.65
N SER A 91 9.63 7.61 5.35
CA SER A 91 9.10 6.45 4.61
C SER A 91 10.06 5.26 4.62
N ASN A 92 11.38 5.49 4.66
CA ASN A 92 12.37 4.42 4.79
C ASN A 92 12.58 4.00 6.25
N TYR A 93 12.59 4.96 7.17
CA TYR A 93 12.77 4.69 8.61
C TYR A 93 11.73 3.70 9.13
N ILE A 94 10.44 3.90 8.82
CA ILE A 94 9.37 3.03 9.34
C ILE A 94 9.40 1.60 8.79
N GLU A 95 10.17 1.35 7.72
CA GLU A 95 10.41 0.02 7.15
C GLU A 95 11.70 -0.63 7.66
N GLY A 96 12.43 0.03 8.58
CA GLY A 96 13.66 -0.49 9.20
C GLY A 96 14.97 0.02 8.57
N THR A 97 14.90 0.92 7.58
CA THR A 97 16.09 1.63 7.08
C THR A 97 16.37 2.84 7.96
N GLU A 98 17.01 2.60 9.11
CA GLU A 98 17.21 3.60 10.15
C GLU A 98 18.57 4.27 9.98
N PHE A 99 18.58 5.54 9.58
CA PHE A 99 19.75 6.42 9.62
C PHE A 99 19.46 7.60 10.53
N GLY A 100 20.50 8.24 11.08
CA GLY A 100 20.31 9.57 11.66
C GLY A 100 19.87 10.55 10.57
N VAL A 101 19.03 11.54 10.92
CA VAL A 101 18.52 12.52 9.94
C VAL A 101 19.65 13.22 9.17
N GLU A 102 20.74 13.56 9.85
CA GLU A 102 21.89 14.22 9.22
C GLU A 102 22.69 13.26 8.31
N GLU A 103 22.80 12.00 8.70
CA GLU A 103 23.42 10.96 7.85
C GLU A 103 22.58 10.75 6.58
N ALA A 104 21.26 10.63 6.73
CA ALA A 104 20.34 10.53 5.60
C ALA A 104 20.40 11.76 4.69
N ARG A 105 20.53 12.98 5.26
CA ARG A 105 20.69 14.22 4.50
C ARG A 105 21.90 14.17 3.59
N ARG A 106 23.04 13.75 4.12
CA ARG A 106 24.29 13.60 3.35
C ARG A 106 24.20 12.49 2.31
N ILE A 107 23.52 11.38 2.61
CA ILE A 107 23.26 10.31 1.63
C ILE A 107 22.49 10.86 0.43
N VAL A 108 21.40 11.59 0.68
CA VAL A 108 20.46 12.00 -0.37
C VAL A 108 20.93 13.23 -1.15
N LEU A 109 21.60 14.18 -0.49
CA LEU A 109 21.93 15.49 -1.09
C LEU A 109 23.41 15.65 -1.42
N GLU A 110 24.29 14.86 -0.82
CA GLU A 110 25.74 14.91 -1.04
C GLU A 110 26.26 13.60 -1.67
N ASP A 111 25.37 12.66 -2.02
CA ASP A 111 25.68 11.34 -2.57
C ASP A 111 26.69 10.52 -1.73
N VAL A 112 26.73 10.76 -0.41
CA VAL A 112 27.62 10.05 0.51
C VAL A 112 27.07 8.65 0.79
N VAL A 113 27.75 7.61 0.33
CA VAL A 113 27.33 6.21 0.57
C VAL A 113 28.13 5.59 1.73
N PRO A 114 27.48 5.23 2.86
CA PRO A 114 28.16 4.55 3.97
C PRO A 114 28.63 3.15 3.56
N ALA A 115 29.91 2.86 3.79
CA ALA A 115 30.54 1.60 3.37
C ALA A 115 29.84 0.34 3.92
N GLY A 116 29.31 0.40 5.15
CA GLY A 116 28.65 -0.73 5.79
C GLY A 116 27.20 -0.96 5.35
N ARG A 117 26.54 0.04 4.73
CA ARG A 117 25.09 0.02 4.47
C ARG A 117 24.71 0.61 3.10
N PRO A 118 25.37 0.23 2.00
CA PRO A 118 25.13 0.84 0.69
C PRO A 118 23.72 0.58 0.13
N ARG A 119 23.12 -0.58 0.43
CA ARG A 119 21.74 -0.91 0.00
C ARG A 119 20.71 -0.03 0.70
N ASP A 120 20.91 0.22 2.00
CA ASP A 120 20.04 1.10 2.78
C ASP A 120 20.17 2.55 2.30
N ALA A 121 21.37 3.00 1.96
CA ALA A 121 21.59 4.33 1.38
C ALA A 121 20.88 4.48 0.02
N HIS A 122 20.91 3.44 -0.82
CA HIS A 122 20.13 3.39 -2.05
C HIS A 122 18.63 3.51 -1.77
N ASP A 123 18.09 2.80 -0.78
CA ASP A 123 16.65 2.82 -0.47
C ASP A 123 16.14 4.26 -0.22
N VAL A 124 16.86 5.05 0.59
CA VAL A 124 16.50 6.45 0.88
C VAL A 124 16.64 7.33 -0.37
N THR A 125 17.75 7.19 -1.10
CA THR A 125 18.04 7.98 -2.31
C THR A 125 17.04 7.71 -3.44
N ALA A 126 16.72 6.44 -3.68
CA ALA A 126 15.75 6.03 -4.69
C ALA A 126 14.33 6.49 -4.35
N THR A 127 13.96 6.45 -3.07
CA THR A 127 12.68 6.99 -2.60
C THR A 127 12.61 8.49 -2.85
N HIS A 128 13.64 9.24 -2.45
CA HIS A 128 13.72 10.69 -2.70
C HIS A 128 13.60 11.02 -4.19
N ARG A 129 14.34 10.31 -5.05
CA ARG A 129 14.29 10.49 -6.50
C ARG A 129 12.88 10.36 -7.07
N LEU A 130 12.11 9.35 -6.61
CA LEU A 130 10.72 9.15 -7.05
C LEU A 130 9.75 10.21 -6.52
N ILE A 131 10.09 10.90 -5.43
CA ILE A 131 9.27 11.97 -4.86
C ILE A 131 9.54 13.30 -5.57
N VAL A 132 10.79 13.59 -5.96
CA VAL A 132 11.14 14.85 -6.62
C VAL A 132 10.91 14.87 -8.13
N ASP A 133 10.90 13.71 -8.79
CA ASP A 133 10.60 13.61 -10.22
C ASP A 133 9.10 13.91 -10.46
N PRO A 134 8.73 14.99 -11.17
CA PRO A 134 7.33 15.38 -11.38
C PRO A 134 6.48 14.29 -12.03
N VAL A 135 7.08 13.47 -12.90
CA VAL A 135 6.37 12.38 -13.61
C VAL A 135 5.94 11.31 -12.61
N THR A 136 6.84 10.89 -11.72
CA THR A 136 6.51 9.88 -10.71
C THR A 136 5.77 10.49 -9.53
N ALA A 137 6.02 11.75 -9.18
CA ALA A 137 5.44 12.43 -8.04
C ALA A 137 3.93 12.64 -8.17
N ALA A 138 3.43 12.91 -9.39
CA ALA A 138 2.01 13.12 -9.70
C ALA A 138 1.42 12.08 -10.69
N GLY A 139 2.25 11.16 -11.19
CA GLY A 139 1.81 10.07 -12.06
C GLY A 139 0.84 9.14 -11.31
N THR A 140 -0.37 8.95 -11.82
CA THR A 140 -1.44 8.24 -11.12
C THR A 140 -2.20 7.41 -12.14
N PRO A 141 -2.52 6.14 -11.82
CA PRO A 141 -3.16 5.25 -12.76
C PRO A 141 -4.60 5.69 -13.08
N THR A 142 -4.94 5.65 -14.36
CA THR A 142 -6.30 5.85 -14.88
C THR A 142 -6.98 4.54 -15.25
N THR A 143 -6.20 3.48 -15.44
CA THR A 143 -6.68 2.12 -15.72
C THR A 143 -6.09 1.09 -14.75
N PRO A 144 -6.73 -0.09 -14.60
CA PRO A 144 -6.16 -1.21 -13.85
C PRO A 144 -4.77 -1.64 -14.33
N GLU A 145 -4.51 -1.60 -15.63
CA GLU A 145 -3.24 -1.95 -16.26
C GLU A 145 -2.15 -0.95 -15.88
N GLU A 146 -2.44 0.35 -15.97
CA GLU A 146 -1.54 1.41 -15.53
C GLU A 146 -1.18 1.30 -14.04
N LEU A 147 -2.11 0.85 -13.18
CA LEU A 147 -1.80 0.61 -11.78
C LEU A 147 -0.68 -0.42 -11.63
N LEU A 148 -0.75 -1.54 -12.37
CA LEU A 148 0.27 -2.57 -12.30
C LEU A 148 1.60 -2.07 -12.84
N ASP A 149 1.58 -1.38 -13.97
CA ASP A 149 2.80 -0.88 -14.63
C ASP A 149 3.49 0.18 -13.78
N ILE A 150 2.75 1.16 -13.24
CA ILE A 150 3.29 2.18 -12.35
C ILE A 150 3.85 1.54 -11.07
N ALA A 151 3.13 0.57 -10.47
CA ALA A 151 3.61 -0.11 -9.28
C ALA A 151 4.92 -0.86 -9.55
N ARG A 152 5.01 -1.61 -10.66
CA ARG A 152 6.25 -2.31 -11.06
C ARG A 152 7.39 -1.35 -11.34
N ALA A 153 7.15 -0.27 -12.08
CA ALA A 153 8.17 0.71 -12.43
C ALA A 153 8.76 1.40 -11.19
N ARG A 154 7.90 1.86 -10.27
CA ARG A 154 8.36 2.46 -9.00
C ARG A 154 9.09 1.46 -8.12
N HIS A 155 8.58 0.24 -8.02
CA HIS A 155 9.23 -0.83 -7.26
C HIS A 155 10.61 -1.18 -7.84
N ALA A 156 10.77 -1.19 -9.17
CA ALA A 156 12.05 -1.44 -9.83
C ALA A 156 13.11 -0.40 -9.44
N VAL A 157 12.74 0.88 -9.40
CA VAL A 157 13.63 1.96 -8.95
C VAL A 157 13.97 1.82 -7.47
N LEU A 158 12.95 1.63 -6.62
CA LEU A 158 13.13 1.49 -5.17
C LEU A 158 14.09 0.34 -4.83
N MET A 159 13.87 -0.84 -5.39
CA MET A 159 14.60 -2.05 -5.02
C MET A 159 15.84 -2.32 -5.87
N ALA A 160 16.28 -1.38 -6.73
CA ALA A 160 17.38 -1.64 -7.68
C ALA A 160 18.69 -2.16 -7.03
N ALA A 161 19.00 -1.76 -5.80
CA ALA A 161 20.16 -2.26 -5.04
C ALA A 161 19.95 -3.62 -4.33
N ARG A 162 18.77 -4.24 -4.50
CA ARG A 162 18.35 -5.50 -3.86
C ARG A 162 17.88 -6.50 -4.94
N PRO A 163 18.78 -7.03 -5.78
CA PRO A 163 18.40 -7.97 -6.84
C PRO A 163 17.75 -9.25 -6.30
N ASP A 164 18.07 -9.65 -5.06
CA ASP A 164 17.45 -10.77 -4.35
C ASP A 164 15.95 -10.55 -4.05
N LYS A 165 15.46 -9.31 -4.14
CA LYS A 165 14.04 -8.93 -3.96
C LYS A 165 13.29 -8.77 -5.28
N ARG A 166 13.91 -9.14 -6.40
CA ARG A 166 13.33 -9.12 -7.75
C ARG A 166 12.66 -7.78 -8.09
N PRO A 167 13.46 -6.70 -8.26
CA PRO A 167 12.93 -5.35 -8.50
C PRO A 167 11.96 -5.32 -9.68
N GLY A 168 10.81 -4.65 -9.50
CA GLY A 168 9.74 -4.57 -10.49
C GLY A 168 8.93 -5.85 -10.77
N MET A 169 9.24 -6.98 -10.12
CA MET A 169 8.51 -8.24 -10.34
C MET A 169 7.52 -8.49 -9.21
N PHE A 170 6.29 -8.89 -9.55
CA PHE A 170 5.35 -9.38 -8.54
C PHE A 170 5.83 -10.70 -7.92
N LYS A 171 5.42 -10.91 -6.68
CA LYS A 171 5.76 -12.10 -5.90
C LYS A 171 5.34 -13.37 -6.63
N ALA A 172 6.23 -14.35 -6.65
CA ALA A 172 5.92 -15.70 -7.13
C ALA A 172 5.51 -16.66 -6.01
N THR A 173 5.75 -16.27 -4.75
CA THR A 173 5.50 -17.09 -3.56
C THR A 173 4.62 -16.33 -2.57
N PRO A 174 3.82 -17.03 -1.74
CA PRO A 174 3.07 -16.38 -0.67
C PRO A 174 3.99 -15.63 0.29
N ASN A 175 3.52 -14.49 0.80
CA ASN A 175 4.22 -13.67 1.79
C ASN A 175 3.31 -13.34 2.99
N PHE A 176 3.96 -13.01 4.12
CA PHE A 176 3.31 -12.90 5.42
C PHE A 176 3.93 -11.77 6.25
N VAL A 177 3.15 -11.21 7.17
CA VAL A 177 3.66 -10.41 8.30
C VAL A 177 3.08 -11.00 9.58
N GLY A 178 3.95 -11.55 10.43
CA GLY A 178 3.50 -12.37 11.57
C GLY A 178 2.64 -13.54 11.09
N SER A 179 1.43 -13.67 11.64
CA SER A 179 0.43 -14.66 11.20
C SER A 179 -0.47 -14.18 10.06
N HIS A 180 -0.35 -12.92 9.63
CA HIS A 180 -1.17 -12.36 8.57
C HIS A 180 -0.65 -12.80 7.20
N ARG A 181 -1.49 -13.48 6.42
CA ARG A 181 -1.20 -13.97 5.06
C ARG A 181 -1.80 -13.05 4.01
N PHE A 182 -1.01 -12.50 3.11
CA PHE A 182 -1.52 -11.61 2.05
C PHE A 182 -2.10 -12.40 0.86
N VAL A 183 -2.61 -11.67 -0.15
CA VAL A 183 -3.19 -12.25 -1.37
C VAL A 183 -2.24 -13.25 -2.03
N GLU A 184 -2.75 -14.41 -2.44
CA GLU A 184 -1.94 -15.42 -3.13
C GLU A 184 -1.39 -14.92 -4.47
N PRO A 185 -0.18 -15.32 -4.90
CA PRO A 185 0.40 -14.92 -6.18
C PRO A 185 -0.55 -15.10 -7.37
N GLY A 186 -1.23 -16.25 -7.46
CA GLY A 186 -2.19 -16.55 -8.53
C GLY A 186 -3.50 -15.76 -8.49
N LEU A 187 -3.76 -15.00 -7.42
CA LEU A 187 -4.94 -14.14 -7.26
C LEU A 187 -4.58 -12.65 -7.33
N LEU A 188 -3.29 -12.31 -7.35
CA LEU A 188 -2.79 -10.96 -7.10
C LEU A 188 -3.27 -9.96 -8.14
N GLU A 189 -2.98 -10.20 -9.42
CA GLU A 189 -3.34 -9.24 -10.48
C GLU A 189 -4.85 -9.07 -10.60
N GLY A 190 -5.64 -10.15 -10.51
CA GLY A 190 -7.10 -10.05 -10.53
C GLY A 190 -7.65 -9.26 -9.35
N THR A 191 -7.01 -9.36 -8.17
CA THR A 191 -7.39 -8.58 -6.98
C THR A 191 -7.03 -7.10 -7.16
N LEU A 192 -5.82 -6.78 -7.63
CA LEU A 192 -5.42 -5.39 -7.90
C LEU A 192 -6.32 -4.72 -8.94
N ARG A 193 -6.61 -5.41 -10.05
CA ARG A 193 -7.46 -4.87 -11.11
C ARG A 193 -8.87 -4.57 -10.63
N LYS A 194 -9.49 -5.50 -9.91
CA LYS A 194 -10.83 -5.30 -9.35
C LYS A 194 -10.84 -4.27 -8.23
N GLY A 195 -9.81 -4.24 -7.40
CA GLY A 195 -9.65 -3.25 -6.33
C GLY A 195 -9.57 -1.84 -6.89
N PHE A 196 -8.84 -1.64 -7.99
CA PHE A 196 -8.80 -0.36 -8.70
C PHE A 196 -10.20 0.12 -9.13
N VAL A 197 -11.02 -0.77 -9.69
CA VAL A 197 -12.40 -0.44 -10.09
C VAL A 197 -13.25 -0.03 -8.88
N PHE A 198 -13.05 -0.63 -7.71
CA PHE A 198 -13.78 -0.22 -6.50
C PHE A 198 -13.42 1.18 -6.04
N MET A 199 -12.15 1.57 -6.12
CA MET A 199 -11.70 2.90 -5.70
C MET A 199 -11.90 3.97 -6.78
N SER A 200 -12.09 3.61 -8.06
CA SER A 200 -12.18 4.60 -9.15
C SER A 200 -13.38 5.53 -9.05
N ARG A 201 -14.40 5.17 -8.25
CA ARG A 201 -15.56 6.02 -7.92
C ARG A 201 -15.27 7.13 -6.91
N LEU A 202 -14.16 7.04 -6.16
CA LEU A 202 -13.76 8.06 -5.21
C LEU A 202 -13.22 9.29 -5.94
N THR A 203 -13.78 10.45 -5.62
CA THR A 203 -13.41 11.75 -6.20
C THR A 203 -12.51 12.58 -5.28
N ASP A 204 -12.65 12.43 -3.96
CA ASP A 204 -11.78 13.10 -3.00
C ASP A 204 -10.34 12.54 -3.06
N PRO A 205 -9.31 13.39 -3.19
CA PRO A 205 -7.92 12.94 -3.33
C PRO A 205 -7.39 12.16 -2.13
N LEU A 206 -7.77 12.54 -0.91
CA LEU A 206 -7.34 11.82 0.29
C LEU A 206 -8.02 10.46 0.36
N HIS A 207 -9.29 10.36 -0.01
CA HIS A 207 -10.00 9.08 -0.07
C HIS A 207 -9.36 8.14 -1.09
N ARG A 208 -9.00 8.65 -2.27
CA ARG A 208 -8.24 7.89 -3.27
C ARG A 208 -6.89 7.42 -2.72
N ALA A 209 -6.17 8.31 -2.03
CA ALA A 209 -4.88 8.00 -1.41
C ALA A 209 -5.00 6.90 -0.33
N VAL A 210 -6.02 6.97 0.53
CA VAL A 210 -6.31 5.95 1.55
C VAL A 210 -6.64 4.61 0.90
N ALA A 211 -7.50 4.60 -0.12
CA ALA A 211 -7.95 3.38 -0.79
C ALA A 211 -6.81 2.67 -1.53
N ILE A 212 -5.98 3.41 -2.30
CA ILE A 212 -4.84 2.83 -3.02
C ILE A 212 -3.76 2.37 -2.05
N MET A 213 -3.53 3.09 -0.95
CA MET A 213 -2.60 2.67 0.10
C MET A 213 -3.04 1.33 0.68
N PHE A 214 -4.30 1.22 1.09
CA PHE A 214 -4.84 -0.01 1.67
C PHE A 214 -4.80 -1.17 0.67
N LEU A 215 -5.23 -0.96 -0.58
CA LEU A 215 -5.19 -1.98 -1.63
C LEU A 215 -3.78 -2.55 -1.80
N MET A 216 -2.76 -1.69 -1.87
CA MET A 216 -1.38 -2.10 -2.07
C MET A 216 -0.78 -2.80 -0.86
N THR A 217 -1.04 -2.31 0.36
CA THR A 217 -0.56 -2.95 1.59
C THR A 217 -1.23 -4.30 1.86
N GLU A 218 -2.49 -4.45 1.47
CA GLU A 218 -3.28 -5.66 1.67
C GLU A 218 -2.98 -6.74 0.62
N CYS A 219 -2.74 -6.34 -0.64
CA CYS A 219 -2.31 -7.26 -1.69
C CYS A 219 -0.85 -7.70 -1.49
N HIS A 220 -0.02 -6.78 -1.00
CA HIS A 220 1.41 -6.99 -0.76
C HIS A 220 2.11 -7.61 -1.99
N PRO A 221 2.09 -6.91 -3.14
CA PRO A 221 2.42 -7.50 -4.44
C PRO A 221 3.88 -7.91 -4.63
N PHE A 222 4.81 -7.37 -3.85
CA PHE A 222 6.24 -7.55 -4.02
C PHE A 222 6.87 -8.34 -2.86
N ASP A 223 8.10 -8.81 -3.05
CA ASP A 223 8.85 -9.53 -2.01
C ASP A 223 9.28 -8.62 -0.85
N ASP A 224 9.45 -7.32 -1.11
CA ASP A 224 9.78 -6.28 -0.15
C ASP A 224 9.34 -4.90 -0.72
N GLY A 225 9.42 -3.83 0.06
CA GLY A 225 9.17 -2.46 -0.42
C GLY A 225 7.69 -2.08 -0.59
N ASN A 226 6.77 -2.96 -0.20
CA ASN A 226 5.32 -2.76 -0.39
C ASN A 226 4.78 -1.50 0.29
N GLY A 227 5.19 -1.22 1.54
CA GLY A 227 4.78 0.00 2.25
C GLY A 227 5.27 1.27 1.57
N ARG A 228 6.52 1.29 1.08
CA ARG A 228 7.12 2.42 0.33
C ARG A 228 6.37 2.68 -0.97
N VAL A 229 6.09 1.63 -1.75
CA VAL A 229 5.30 1.76 -2.99
C VAL A 229 3.88 2.25 -2.69
N ALA A 230 3.23 1.74 -1.65
CA ALA A 230 1.88 2.15 -1.26
C ALA A 230 1.82 3.64 -0.89
N ARG A 231 2.79 4.14 -0.11
CA ARG A 231 2.89 5.57 0.25
C ARG A 231 3.18 6.45 -0.97
N LEU A 232 4.06 6.03 -1.87
CA LEU A 232 4.32 6.75 -3.13
C LEU A 232 3.06 6.84 -4.01
N LEU A 233 2.29 5.76 -4.13
CA LEU A 233 1.03 5.74 -4.90
C LEU A 233 -0.02 6.63 -4.26
N ALA A 234 -0.17 6.56 -2.94
CA ALA A 234 -1.07 7.42 -2.19
C ALA A 234 -0.73 8.91 -2.35
N ASN A 235 0.55 9.26 -2.19
CA ASN A 235 1.00 10.64 -2.33
C ASN A 235 0.94 11.16 -3.77
N ALA A 236 0.97 10.27 -4.77
CA ALA A 236 0.74 10.68 -6.15
C ALA A 236 -0.71 11.13 -6.40
N GLU A 237 -1.70 10.49 -5.77
CA GLU A 237 -3.10 10.96 -5.82
C GLU A 237 -3.25 12.36 -5.22
N LEU A 238 -2.54 12.63 -4.12
CA LEU A 238 -2.53 13.94 -3.46
C LEU A 238 -1.83 15.00 -4.31
N SER A 239 -0.63 14.70 -4.83
CA SER A 239 0.12 15.64 -5.66
C SER A 239 -0.56 15.95 -6.99
N ARG A 240 -1.19 14.97 -7.64
CA ARG A 240 -2.00 15.22 -8.85
C ARG A 240 -3.11 16.24 -8.58
N ALA A 241 -3.71 16.19 -7.39
CA ALA A 241 -4.79 17.08 -6.99
C ALA A 241 -4.34 18.37 -6.27
N GLY A 242 -3.02 18.64 -6.22
CA GLY A 242 -2.47 19.80 -5.50
C GLY A 242 -2.84 19.79 -4.01
N GLN A 243 -2.87 18.62 -3.39
CA GLN A 243 -3.11 18.45 -1.95
C GLN A 243 -1.82 18.11 -1.21
N VAL A 244 -1.75 18.52 0.05
CA VAL A 244 -0.62 18.19 0.94
C VAL A 244 -0.42 16.68 1.00
N ARG A 245 0.82 16.23 0.78
CA ARG A 245 1.22 14.82 0.82
C ARG A 245 1.20 14.26 2.25
N LEU A 246 1.16 12.93 2.38
CA LEU A 246 1.23 12.23 3.66
C LEU A 246 2.69 11.94 4.04
N ILE A 247 3.08 12.32 5.25
CA ILE A 247 4.30 11.84 5.91
C ILE A 247 3.90 11.15 7.21
N ILE A 248 4.40 9.92 7.42
CA ILE A 248 4.20 9.15 8.65
C ILE A 248 5.52 9.19 9.43
N PRO A 249 5.65 10.07 10.44
CA PRO A 249 6.89 10.16 11.21
C PRO A 249 7.09 8.96 12.12
N THR A 250 8.32 8.77 12.59
CA THR A 250 8.77 7.61 13.39
C THR A 250 7.86 7.36 14.60
N VAL A 251 7.53 8.41 15.35
CA VAL A 251 6.65 8.34 16.54
C VAL A 251 5.23 7.85 16.24
N PHE A 252 4.77 7.99 14.99
CA PHE A 252 3.40 7.69 14.57
C PHE A 252 3.28 6.34 13.86
N ARG A 253 4.40 5.61 13.72
CA ARG A 253 4.48 4.30 13.09
C ARG A 253 3.50 3.29 13.69
N ASN A 254 3.43 3.18 15.02
CA ASN A 254 2.56 2.19 15.67
C ASN A 254 1.08 2.49 15.44
N ASN A 255 0.67 3.77 15.46
CA ASN A 255 -0.70 4.17 15.13
C ASN A 255 -1.06 3.81 13.69
N TYR A 256 -0.16 4.09 12.75
CA TYR A 256 -0.34 3.75 11.33
C TYR A 256 -0.48 2.24 11.10
N LEU A 257 0.44 1.44 11.63
CA LEU A 257 0.40 -0.01 11.47
C LEU A 257 -0.79 -0.65 12.19
N ALA A 258 -1.16 -0.15 13.37
CA ALA A 258 -2.35 -0.61 14.09
C ALA A 258 -3.63 -0.32 13.31
N ALA A 259 -3.74 0.84 12.66
CA ALA A 259 -4.91 1.19 11.87
C ALA A 259 -5.04 0.35 10.59
N LEU A 260 -3.92 0.10 9.90
CA LEU A 260 -3.89 -0.85 8.78
C LEU A 260 -4.31 -2.25 9.24
N SER A 261 -3.64 -2.78 10.27
CA SER A 261 -3.91 -4.11 10.82
C SER A 261 -5.34 -4.27 11.32
N GLY A 262 -5.90 -3.25 11.98
CA GLY A 262 -7.30 -3.24 12.41
C GLY A 262 -8.26 -3.34 11.22
N THR A 263 -8.00 -2.58 10.15
CA THR A 263 -8.78 -2.65 8.91
C THR A 263 -8.65 -4.02 8.25
N SER A 264 -7.44 -4.58 8.15
CA SER A 264 -7.18 -5.91 7.59
C SER A 264 -7.82 -7.05 8.40
N ARG A 265 -8.11 -6.83 9.69
CA ARG A 265 -8.82 -7.77 10.58
C ARG A 265 -10.34 -7.57 10.57
N GLY A 266 -10.85 -6.59 9.81
CA GLY A 266 -12.28 -6.26 9.77
C GLY A 266 -12.78 -5.57 11.05
N PHE A 267 -11.88 -4.93 11.83
CA PHE A 267 -12.30 -4.11 12.96
C PHE A 267 -12.82 -2.76 12.45
N GLY A 268 -14.15 -2.64 12.42
CA GLY A 268 -14.82 -1.51 11.80
C GLY A 268 -14.72 -1.54 10.27
N GLN A 269 -14.93 -0.38 9.66
CA GLN A 269 -14.93 -0.19 8.20
C GLN A 269 -13.74 0.68 7.75
N GLY A 270 -12.70 0.79 8.58
CA GLY A 270 -11.50 1.59 8.29
C GLY A 270 -11.50 3.01 8.86
N GLN A 271 -12.43 3.36 9.75
CA GLN A 271 -12.49 4.68 10.40
C GLN A 271 -11.15 5.07 11.03
N SER A 272 -10.50 4.15 11.75
CA SER A 272 -9.20 4.42 12.37
C SER A 272 -8.12 4.74 11.35
N LEU A 273 -8.11 4.06 10.19
CA LEU A 273 -7.16 4.33 9.12
C LEU A 273 -7.38 5.72 8.51
N ILE A 274 -8.64 6.07 8.26
CA ILE A 274 -9.03 7.39 7.74
C ILE A 274 -8.57 8.48 8.71
N SER A 275 -8.91 8.37 10.00
CA SER A 275 -8.52 9.36 11.02
C SER A 275 -7.01 9.50 11.18
N VAL A 276 -6.28 8.39 11.18
CA VAL A 276 -4.81 8.39 11.27
C VAL A 276 -4.18 9.11 10.07
N LEU A 277 -4.64 8.82 8.84
CA LEU A 277 -4.10 9.46 7.64
C LEU A 277 -4.52 10.92 7.51
N GLN A 278 -5.73 11.28 7.91
CA GLN A 278 -6.17 12.68 8.02
C GLN A 278 -5.29 13.47 8.99
N PHE A 279 -4.98 12.89 10.16
CA PHE A 279 -4.09 13.53 11.14
C PHE A 279 -2.66 13.67 10.61
N ALA A 280 -2.12 12.63 9.95
CA ALA A 280 -0.80 12.69 9.33
C ALA A 280 -0.73 13.79 8.25
N GLN A 281 -1.78 13.94 7.43
CA GLN A 281 -1.86 15.00 6.43
C GLN A 281 -1.92 16.39 7.09
N ALA A 282 -2.73 16.53 8.15
CA ALA A 282 -2.84 17.76 8.92
C ALA A 282 -1.50 18.16 9.56
N TRP A 283 -0.80 17.19 10.13
CA TRP A 283 0.53 17.38 10.68
C TRP A 283 1.53 17.79 9.59
N THR A 284 1.55 17.10 8.45
CA THR A 284 2.44 17.45 7.32
C THR A 284 2.18 18.87 6.82
N ALA A 285 0.92 19.31 6.81
CA ALA A 285 0.54 20.66 6.40
C ALA A 285 0.98 21.75 7.40
N ALA A 286 1.16 21.39 8.67
CA ALA A 286 1.48 22.32 9.75
C ALA A 286 2.98 22.58 9.93
N ILE A 287 3.84 21.70 9.40
CA ILE A 287 5.30 21.87 9.45
C ILE A 287 5.75 22.91 8.41
N ASP A 288 6.64 23.82 8.81
CA ASP A 288 7.35 24.69 7.86
C ASP A 288 8.53 23.94 7.20
N TRP A 289 8.39 23.67 5.90
CA TRP A 289 9.38 22.94 5.11
C TRP A 289 10.35 23.86 4.34
N THR A 290 10.32 25.17 4.59
CA THR A 290 11.09 26.18 3.86
C THR A 290 12.60 26.01 4.04
N THR A 291 13.03 25.72 5.27
CA THR A 291 14.44 25.52 5.61
C THR A 291 14.62 24.18 6.34
N TYR A 292 15.84 23.62 6.28
CA TYR A 292 16.14 22.38 6.99
C TYR A 292 16.03 22.57 8.50
N GLU A 293 16.59 23.66 9.01
CA GLU A 293 16.62 23.99 10.43
C GLU A 293 15.20 24.24 10.98
N GLY A 294 14.38 24.98 10.22
CA GLY A 294 12.97 25.22 10.56
C GLY A 294 12.16 23.92 10.60
N ALA A 295 12.29 23.08 9.57
CA ALA A 295 11.64 21.78 9.53
C ALA A 295 12.10 20.90 10.71
N CYS A 296 13.40 20.79 10.97
CA CYS A 296 13.93 20.03 12.11
C CYS A 296 13.40 20.55 13.45
N ALA A 297 13.29 21.87 13.64
CA ALA A 297 12.73 22.46 14.85
C ALA A 297 11.25 22.07 15.04
N ASP A 298 10.44 22.13 13.99
CA ASP A 298 9.02 21.76 14.04
C ASP A 298 8.82 20.25 14.24
N LEU A 299 9.62 19.43 13.57
CA LEU A 299 9.69 17.98 13.75
C LEU A 299 10.07 17.62 15.20
N GLY A 300 11.02 18.34 15.79
CA GLY A 300 11.39 18.21 17.20
C GLY A 300 10.24 18.54 18.15
N ARG A 301 9.60 19.71 17.97
CA ARG A 301 8.44 20.14 18.80
C ARG A 301 7.24 19.20 18.70
N SER A 302 7.09 18.50 17.57
CA SER A 302 6.02 17.52 17.35
C SER A 302 6.34 16.10 17.78
N ASN A 303 7.54 15.84 18.34
CA ASN A 303 8.05 14.50 18.70
C ASN A 303 8.29 13.58 17.49
N ALA A 304 8.44 14.10 16.27
CA ALA A 304 8.41 13.30 15.04
C ALA A 304 9.51 12.22 14.97
N PHE A 305 10.68 12.51 15.55
CA PHE A 305 11.84 11.62 15.55
C PHE A 305 11.85 10.60 16.70
N GLU A 306 10.91 10.67 17.65
CA GLU A 306 10.90 9.76 18.79
C GLU A 306 10.72 8.31 18.34
N ASP A 307 11.52 7.41 18.90
CA ASP A 307 11.36 5.97 18.71
C ASP A 307 9.95 5.53 19.15
N PRO A 308 9.23 4.71 18.35
CA PRO A 308 7.84 4.38 18.64
C PRO A 308 7.67 3.60 19.95
N VAL A 309 8.63 2.76 20.35
CA VAL A 309 8.56 1.97 21.60
C VAL A 309 8.78 2.88 22.80
N LEU A 310 9.80 3.74 22.74
CA LEU A 310 10.06 4.72 23.80
C LEU A 310 8.95 5.74 23.93
N ALA A 311 8.37 6.20 22.81
CA ALA A 311 7.25 7.13 22.81
C ALA A 311 6.00 6.53 23.45
N GLU A 312 5.70 5.26 23.15
CA GLU A 312 4.58 4.54 23.75
C GLU A 312 4.73 4.48 25.28
N ALA A 313 5.89 4.04 25.77
CA ALA A 313 6.21 3.92 27.19
C ALA A 313 6.24 5.27 27.94
N SER A 314 6.69 6.34 27.29
CA SER A 314 6.82 7.68 27.88
C SER A 314 5.58 8.57 27.71
N GLY A 315 4.52 8.07 27.05
CA GLY A 315 3.33 8.87 26.74
C GLY A 315 3.56 9.99 25.72
N ARG A 316 4.71 10.02 25.05
CA ARG A 316 4.97 10.95 23.94
C ARG A 316 4.17 10.51 22.72
N ARG A 317 3.57 11.47 22.05
CA ARG A 317 2.70 11.25 20.88
C ARG A 317 3.03 12.30 19.83
N LEU A 318 2.73 12.00 18.57
CA LEU A 318 2.76 13.02 17.52
C LEU A 318 1.79 14.15 17.88
N ARG A 319 2.25 15.39 17.76
CA ARG A 319 1.47 16.61 18.01
C ARG A 319 1.59 17.55 16.83
N LEU A 320 0.61 18.43 16.62
CA LEU A 320 0.80 19.53 15.67
C LEU A 320 1.89 20.48 16.22
N PRO A 321 2.80 20.99 15.37
CA PRO A 321 3.75 22.02 15.80
C PRO A 321 2.97 23.25 16.27
N SER A 322 3.32 23.73 17.47
CA SER A 322 2.85 25.01 18.03
C SER A 322 3.80 26.15 17.70
#